data_AF-A0A932FXR8-F1
#
_entry.id   AF-A0A932FXR8-F1
#
_cell.length_a   1.000
_cell.length_b   1.000
_cell.length_c   1.000
_cell.angle_alpha   90.00
_cell.angle_beta   90.00
_cell.angle_gamma   90.00
#
_symmetry.space_group_name_H-M   'P 1'
#
loop_
_entity.id
_entity.type
_entity.pdbx_description
1 polymer ?
#
loop_
_entity_poly.entity_id
_entity_poly.type
_entity_poly.pdbx_seq_one_letter_code
_entity_poly.pdbx_strand_id
1 'polypeptide(L)'
;MTAMSGNYRWPDAATAVGLAIVALAACRCGASPNVPTATPVPALLGGTPGPAVRAAGDTGGRPVILYSDLASAPRGAFVTFWGHELGDDPGAGRILLGELPITRVLGWSSSRIEVRLPEEARSGSVVVQTPRGPSAPFPLRIHDGSLWFVSTTGNDGASGSEAQPFATIRRGLAALRPGDVLYIRGGTYVPPPDPDFRAHIRLGEIPTGTAERPIAIAGYPGETVVIGDGSTQKIFAFDHDRPFEYITIAKLKLLPACLGMETLESRHVRIVANEITGSRSECADGTIAVGGGFDIRILGNDLHDNGGPKLKSCVYLSGFGDSHDIEVAYNRMSQHGGGRAIQMYGHLPEDSISNVQIHSNEISEIDRDAILVGNTDGGNMPIHDILIANNVVIRSGRCVGWAVRVDNPLAEGIRIVHNTLVGNGAGDSACDRSSGEPMAQIGIERARSVSIENNILVSAGRAGLVQLLDPRAAVHCSHNLYSGRGTPCPREDRPILGAPAFVDPGARNYGLAPGSPAIDGAAQSIVGVDAVGALRPAGSAPDVGALERAP
;
A
#
# COMPACT_ATOMS: atom_id res chain seq x y z
N MET A 1 21.27 37.60 -59.64
CA MET A 1 21.79 36.35 -59.05
C MET A 1 20.89 36.00 -57.88
N THR A 2 20.27 34.81 -57.93
CA THR A 2 19.77 33.97 -56.80
C THR A 2 18.98 34.65 -55.67
N ALA A 3 17.65 34.55 -55.61
CA ALA A 3 16.83 33.43 -55.07
C ALA A 3 16.91 33.35 -53.52
N MET A 4 15.85 33.34 -52.70
CA MET A 4 14.41 33.10 -52.90
C MET A 4 13.57 33.96 -51.94
N SER A 5 12.46 34.50 -52.46
CA SER A 5 11.31 34.99 -51.71
C SER A 5 10.04 34.59 -52.47
N GLY A 6 8.99 34.19 -51.74
CA GLY A 6 7.66 33.84 -52.27
C GLY A 6 7.01 32.75 -51.41
N ASN A 7 6.14 33.10 -50.45
CA ASN A 7 4.70 33.38 -50.56
C ASN A 7 3.83 32.13 -50.80
N TYR A 8 2.91 31.82 -49.85
CA TYR A 8 1.48 31.73 -50.14
C TYR A 8 0.60 31.78 -48.86
N ARG A 9 -0.61 32.33 -49.00
CA ARG A 9 -1.62 32.63 -47.96
C ARG A 9 -2.80 31.62 -47.97
N TRP A 10 -3.28 31.25 -46.76
CA TRP A 10 -4.64 30.94 -46.20
C TRP A 10 -5.68 30.06 -46.97
N PRO A 11 -6.50 29.21 -46.28
CA PRO A 11 -7.73 29.70 -45.61
C PRO A 11 -8.17 29.00 -44.29
N ASP A 12 -9.15 29.62 -43.64
CA ASP A 12 -9.84 29.24 -42.40
C ASP A 12 -10.78 28.01 -42.48
N ALA A 13 -11.06 27.47 -41.28
CA ALA A 13 -12.23 26.73 -40.80
C ALA A 13 -12.27 25.17 -40.82
N ALA A 14 -12.41 24.64 -39.60
CA ALA A 14 -13.10 23.42 -39.16
C ALA A 14 -12.46 22.03 -39.30
N THR A 15 -12.47 21.32 -38.15
CA THR A 15 -12.38 19.86 -37.90
C THR A 15 -11.08 19.13 -38.24
N ALA A 16 -10.25 18.87 -37.22
CA ALA A 16 -9.72 17.52 -36.91
C ALA A 16 -9.00 17.51 -35.54
N VAL A 17 -9.41 16.56 -34.72
CA VAL A 17 -8.84 16.02 -33.47
C VAL A 17 -7.33 16.25 -33.28
N GLY A 18 -6.95 16.84 -32.14
CA GLY A 18 -5.56 16.94 -31.68
C GLY A 18 -5.52 17.22 -30.18
N LEU A 19 -5.19 16.17 -29.41
CA LEU A 19 -4.97 16.14 -27.96
C LEU A 19 -4.06 17.30 -27.51
N ALA A 20 -4.56 18.18 -26.65
CA ALA A 20 -3.76 19.16 -25.94
C ALA A 20 -3.52 18.67 -24.50
N ILE A 21 -2.49 17.84 -24.32
CA ILE A 21 -1.88 17.61 -23.00
C ILE A 21 -0.79 18.68 -22.84
N VAL A 22 -1.18 19.83 -22.30
CA VAL A 22 -0.25 20.83 -21.75
C VAL A 22 -0.88 21.40 -20.49
N ALA A 23 -0.57 20.79 -19.34
CA ALA A 23 -0.71 21.44 -18.04
C ALA A 23 0.20 20.80 -16.97
N LEU A 24 1.50 20.60 -17.26
CA LEU A 24 2.51 20.55 -16.19
C LEU A 24 2.88 21.99 -15.83
N ALA A 25 2.11 22.57 -14.92
CA ALA A 25 2.56 23.73 -14.18
C ALA A 25 3.73 23.28 -13.29
N ALA A 26 4.94 23.58 -13.76
CA ALA A 26 6.15 23.54 -12.98
C ALA A 26 5.91 24.17 -11.59
N CYS A 27 6.00 23.35 -10.55
CA CYS A 27 6.13 23.84 -9.19
C CYS A 27 7.52 24.49 -9.06
N ARG A 28 7.63 25.77 -9.40
CA ARG A 28 8.80 26.60 -9.09
C ARG A 28 8.87 26.76 -7.57
N CYS A 29 9.53 25.83 -6.89
CA CYS A 29 9.91 26.01 -5.49
C CYS A 29 11.04 27.04 -5.43
N GLY A 30 10.70 28.29 -5.14
CA GLY A 30 11.67 29.29 -4.71
C GLY A 30 12.29 28.84 -3.38
N ALA A 31 13.62 28.77 -3.34
CA ALA A 31 14.36 28.48 -2.12
C ALA A 31 14.00 29.49 -1.03
N SER A 32 13.46 29.02 0.10
CA SER A 32 13.40 29.81 1.33
C SER A 32 14.53 29.34 2.26
N PRO A 33 15.43 30.24 2.68
CA PRO A 33 16.51 29.89 3.60
C PRO A 33 15.95 29.94 5.02
N ASN A 34 15.58 28.79 5.58
CA ASN A 34 15.53 28.52 7.03
C ASN A 34 15.01 27.08 7.25
N VAL A 35 15.88 26.10 7.02
CA VAL A 35 15.66 24.72 7.48
C VAL A 35 16.26 24.61 8.89
N PRO A 36 15.47 24.35 9.95
CA PRO A 36 16.04 24.05 11.26
C PRO A 36 16.81 22.73 11.17
N THR A 37 17.99 22.70 11.79
CA THR A 37 18.88 21.54 11.83
C THR A 37 18.17 20.30 12.37
N ALA A 38 18.14 19.24 11.57
CA ALA A 38 17.58 17.94 11.92
C ALA A 38 18.30 17.37 13.15
N THR A 39 17.54 17.07 14.20
CA THR A 39 18.00 16.21 15.30
C THR A 39 18.22 14.79 14.77
N PRO A 40 19.26 14.08 15.24
CA PRO A 40 19.55 12.72 14.78
C PRO A 40 18.39 11.78 15.12
N VAL A 41 17.89 11.08 14.10
CA VAL A 41 16.91 10.01 14.22
C VAL A 41 17.60 8.84 14.95
N PRO A 42 17.05 8.32 16.07
CA PRO A 42 17.57 7.10 16.68
C PRO A 42 17.44 5.96 15.68
N ALA A 43 18.50 5.18 15.49
CA ALA A 43 18.46 3.99 14.64
C ALA A 43 17.44 2.99 15.22
N LEU A 44 16.25 2.93 14.62
CA LEU A 44 15.37 1.78 14.75
C LEU A 44 16.04 0.63 13.99
N LEU A 45 16.45 -0.39 14.76
CA LEU A 45 17.06 -1.61 14.27
C LEU A 45 16.15 -2.24 13.21
N GLY A 46 16.71 -2.45 12.02
CA GLY A 46 16.01 -2.97 10.85
C GLY A 46 15.46 -4.37 11.10
N GLY A 47 14.14 -4.48 11.01
CA GLY A 47 13.46 -5.70 10.60
C GLY A 47 12.83 -5.44 9.25
N THR A 48 12.87 -6.41 8.34
CA THR A 48 12.01 -6.36 7.14
C THR A 48 10.55 -6.24 7.55
N PRO A 49 9.69 -5.53 6.80
CA PRO A 49 8.26 -5.42 7.12
C PRO A 49 7.65 -6.82 7.32
N GLY A 50 7.05 -7.06 8.48
CA GLY A 50 6.16 -8.20 8.74
C GLY A 50 4.71 -7.82 8.40
N PRO A 51 3.73 -8.74 8.57
CA PRO A 51 2.32 -8.41 8.41
C PRO A 51 1.95 -7.17 9.23
N ALA A 52 1.22 -6.24 8.62
CA ALA A 52 0.94 -4.95 9.25
C ALA A 52 0.05 -5.10 10.49
N VAL A 53 -1.11 -5.77 10.33
CA VAL A 53 -2.06 -6.02 11.42
C VAL A 53 -1.59 -7.22 12.26
N ARG A 54 -1.55 -7.03 13.58
CA ARG A 54 -1.21 -8.08 14.53
C ARG A 54 -2.47 -8.74 15.07
N ALA A 55 -2.54 -10.06 14.93
CA ALA A 55 -3.44 -10.88 15.75
C ALA A 55 -2.83 -11.13 17.13
N ALA A 56 -3.65 -11.58 18.08
CA ALA A 56 -3.22 -11.89 19.43
C ALA A 56 -2.35 -13.14 19.48
N GLY A 57 -1.02 -12.99 19.61
CA GLY A 57 -0.09 -14.10 19.84
C GLY A 57 -0.24 -15.26 18.83
N ASP A 58 0.28 -16.44 19.17
CA ASP A 58 -0.10 -17.69 18.50
C ASP A 58 -1.61 -17.92 18.76
N THR A 59 -2.42 -17.74 17.73
CA THR A 59 -3.88 -17.92 17.75
C THR A 59 -4.29 -19.40 17.74
N GLY A 60 -3.34 -20.33 17.64
CA GLY A 60 -3.58 -21.75 17.46
C GLY A 60 -4.10 -22.11 16.06
N GLY A 61 -4.18 -21.14 15.13
CA GLY A 61 -4.73 -21.29 13.79
C GLY A 61 -3.86 -22.12 12.83
N ARG A 62 -4.45 -22.48 11.68
CA ARG A 62 -3.69 -23.04 10.55
C ARG A 62 -2.78 -21.97 9.94
N PRO A 63 -1.64 -22.34 9.35
CA PRO A 63 -0.78 -21.39 8.65
C PRO A 63 -1.52 -20.68 7.53
N VAL A 64 -1.27 -19.39 7.33
CA VAL A 64 -1.84 -18.60 6.23
C VAL A 64 -0.73 -17.83 5.54
N ILE A 65 -0.64 -17.96 4.21
CA ILE A 65 0.19 -17.10 3.38
C ILE A 65 -0.69 -15.96 2.87
N LEU A 66 -0.33 -14.72 3.21
CA LEU A 66 -1.07 -13.52 2.80
C LEU A 66 -0.59 -12.97 1.47
N TYR A 67 0.74 -12.85 1.31
CA TYR A 67 1.35 -12.33 0.09
C TYR A 67 2.79 -12.83 -0.07
N SER A 68 3.34 -12.58 -1.25
CA SER A 68 4.71 -12.92 -1.64
C SER A 68 5.34 -11.75 -2.39
N ASP A 69 6.67 -11.63 -2.35
CA ASP A 69 7.41 -10.68 -3.17
C ASP A 69 7.16 -11.02 -4.64
N LEU A 70 7.37 -12.28 -5.00
CA LEU A 70 7.18 -12.81 -6.34
C LEU A 70 5.90 -13.66 -6.42
N ALA A 71 4.97 -13.27 -7.30
CA ALA A 71 3.85 -14.13 -7.74
C ALA A 71 4.22 -14.99 -8.96
N SER A 72 5.34 -14.64 -9.60
CA SER A 72 5.96 -15.35 -10.71
C SER A 72 7.47 -15.27 -10.56
N ALA A 73 8.15 -16.41 -10.64
CA ALA A 73 9.59 -16.46 -10.39
C ALA A 73 10.31 -17.44 -11.34
N PRO A 74 11.57 -17.17 -11.70
CA PRO A 74 12.42 -18.17 -12.31
C PRO A 74 12.69 -19.36 -11.39
N ARG A 75 13.09 -20.49 -11.97
CA ARG A 75 13.70 -21.58 -11.20
C ARG A 75 14.98 -21.09 -10.52
N GLY A 76 15.29 -21.62 -9.34
CA GLY A 76 16.43 -21.14 -8.56
C GLY A 76 16.23 -19.79 -7.87
N ALA A 77 15.12 -19.07 -8.11
CA ALA A 77 14.88 -17.75 -7.54
C ALA A 77 14.68 -17.80 -6.01
N PHE A 78 14.94 -16.67 -5.37
CA PHE A 78 14.70 -16.47 -3.96
C PHE A 78 13.33 -15.81 -3.72
N VAL A 79 12.44 -16.50 -3.04
CA VAL A 79 11.05 -16.04 -2.82
C VAL A 79 10.80 -15.89 -1.33
N THR A 80 10.08 -14.83 -0.96
CA THR A 80 9.68 -14.56 0.41
C THR A 80 8.16 -14.58 0.52
N PHE A 81 7.65 -15.37 1.45
CA PHE A 81 6.22 -15.46 1.76
C PHE A 81 5.98 -14.81 3.12
N TRP A 82 4.99 -13.94 3.20
CA TRP A 82 4.52 -13.32 4.44
C TRP A 82 3.15 -13.85 4.82
N GLY A 83 2.92 -13.99 6.11
CA GLY A 83 1.73 -14.67 6.59
C GLY A 83 1.57 -14.64 8.10
N HIS A 84 0.70 -15.51 8.60
CA HIS A 84 0.50 -15.77 10.03
C HIS A 84 0.53 -17.27 10.28
N GLU A 85 0.90 -17.65 11.51
CA GLU A 85 0.92 -19.05 11.97
C GLU A 85 1.73 -19.99 11.09
N LEU A 86 2.75 -19.47 10.39
CA LEU A 86 3.62 -20.25 9.51
C LEU A 86 4.51 -21.24 10.29
N GLY A 87 4.47 -21.20 11.63
CA GLY A 87 5.27 -21.99 12.55
C GLY A 87 6.62 -21.34 12.87
N ASP A 88 7.14 -21.57 14.07
CA ASP A 88 8.45 -21.03 14.50
C ASP A 88 9.60 -22.06 14.42
N ASP A 89 9.29 -23.33 14.16
CA ASP A 89 10.28 -24.40 14.02
C ASP A 89 10.27 -24.99 12.59
N PRO A 90 11.30 -24.71 11.76
CA PRO A 90 11.42 -25.29 10.42
C PRO A 90 11.63 -26.81 10.42
N GLY A 91 12.01 -27.43 11.55
CA GLY A 91 12.09 -28.89 11.69
C GLY A 91 10.72 -29.56 11.89
N ALA A 92 9.72 -28.81 12.35
CA ALA A 92 8.36 -29.27 12.57
C ALA A 92 7.41 -28.94 11.40
N GLY A 93 7.82 -28.04 10.50
CA GLY A 93 7.07 -27.62 9.32
C GLY A 93 7.71 -28.03 8.00
N ARG A 94 6.96 -27.93 6.90
CA ARG A 94 7.48 -28.06 5.54
C ARG A 94 6.77 -27.11 4.59
N ILE A 95 7.50 -26.58 3.63
CA ILE A 95 6.96 -25.76 2.54
C ILE A 95 7.08 -26.53 1.22
N LEU A 96 5.97 -26.63 0.50
CA LEU A 96 5.82 -27.41 -0.72
C LEU A 96 5.41 -26.49 -1.87
N LEU A 97 5.88 -26.77 -3.09
CA LEU A 97 5.34 -26.21 -4.33
C LEU A 97 4.74 -27.36 -5.16
N GLY A 98 3.40 -27.42 -5.18
CA GLY A 98 2.70 -28.66 -5.54
C GLY A 98 3.09 -29.77 -4.56
N GLU A 99 3.57 -30.89 -5.08
CA GLU A 99 4.09 -32.01 -4.27
C GLU A 99 5.60 -31.90 -3.99
N LEU A 100 6.29 -30.90 -4.54
CA LEU A 100 7.75 -30.76 -4.45
C LEU A 100 8.15 -30.05 -3.14
N PRO A 101 8.91 -30.68 -2.24
CA PRO A 101 9.44 -30.00 -1.06
C PRO A 101 10.50 -28.98 -1.41
N ILE A 102 10.37 -27.75 -0.89
CA ILE A 102 11.41 -26.72 -1.02
C ILE A 102 12.34 -26.87 0.19
N THR A 103 13.50 -27.49 -0.04
CA THR A 103 14.45 -27.85 1.03
C THR A 103 15.46 -26.75 1.36
N ARG A 104 15.61 -25.75 0.49
CA ARG A 104 16.52 -24.61 0.69
C ARG A 104 15.78 -23.44 1.36
N VAL A 105 15.56 -23.57 2.65
CA VAL A 105 15.02 -22.51 3.51
C VAL A 105 16.16 -21.60 3.98
N LEU A 106 16.01 -20.30 3.73
CA LEU A 106 16.96 -19.26 4.17
C LEU A 106 16.57 -18.64 5.51
N GLY A 107 15.26 -18.54 5.76
CA GLY A 107 14.71 -18.00 6.99
C GLY A 107 13.28 -18.51 7.20
N TRP A 108 12.91 -18.78 8.45
CA TRP A 108 11.57 -19.25 8.81
C TRP A 108 11.17 -18.64 10.15
N SER A 109 9.95 -18.14 10.22
CA SER A 109 9.28 -17.63 11.42
C SER A 109 7.77 -17.76 11.25
N SER A 110 7.01 -17.58 12.33
CA SER A 110 5.54 -17.56 12.30
C SER A 110 4.92 -16.56 11.34
N SER A 111 5.66 -15.53 10.89
CA SER A 111 5.14 -14.49 10.00
C SER A 111 5.82 -14.40 8.63
N ARG A 112 6.91 -15.14 8.41
CA ARG A 112 7.74 -15.01 7.21
C ARG A 112 8.54 -16.27 6.92
N ILE A 113 8.53 -16.72 5.67
CA ILE A 113 9.37 -17.81 5.15
C ILE A 113 10.13 -17.32 3.92
N GLU A 114 11.44 -17.46 3.92
CA GLU A 114 12.35 -17.14 2.82
C GLU A 114 12.96 -18.43 2.27
N VAL A 115 12.84 -18.67 0.97
CA VAL A 115 13.32 -19.90 0.32
C VAL A 115 14.06 -19.62 -0.98
N ARG A 116 14.92 -20.55 -1.37
CA ARG A 116 15.39 -20.69 -2.75
C ARG A 116 14.60 -21.80 -3.44
N LEU A 117 13.96 -21.48 -4.55
CA LEU A 117 13.20 -22.43 -5.34
C LEU A 117 14.14 -23.51 -5.95
N PRO A 118 13.72 -24.78 -6.02
CA PRO A 118 14.48 -25.83 -6.71
C PRO A 118 14.61 -25.56 -8.23
N GLU A 119 15.62 -26.13 -8.86
CA GLU A 119 15.85 -26.00 -10.31
C GLU A 119 14.83 -26.79 -11.15
N GLU A 120 14.17 -27.75 -10.53
CA GLU A 120 13.09 -28.58 -11.08
C GLU A 120 11.68 -28.02 -10.81
N ALA A 121 11.58 -26.85 -10.17
CA ALA A 121 10.31 -26.22 -9.83
C ALA A 121 9.39 -26.03 -11.05
N ARG A 122 8.08 -26.21 -10.83
CA ARG A 122 7.01 -25.98 -11.80
C ARG A 122 5.92 -25.11 -11.19
N SER A 123 5.17 -24.41 -12.04
CA SER A 123 4.01 -23.63 -11.59
C SER A 123 3.05 -24.50 -10.79
N GLY A 124 2.56 -23.97 -9.68
CA GLY A 124 1.70 -24.72 -8.77
C GLY A 124 1.36 -23.89 -7.54
N SER A 125 0.72 -24.54 -6.58
CA SER A 125 0.39 -23.91 -5.31
C SER A 125 1.49 -24.14 -4.29
N VAL A 126 1.90 -23.08 -3.63
CA VAL A 126 2.72 -23.11 -2.43
C VAL A 126 1.82 -23.43 -1.24
N VAL A 127 2.23 -24.42 -0.44
CA VAL A 127 1.53 -24.79 0.80
C VAL A 127 2.56 -24.90 1.92
N VAL A 128 2.29 -24.21 3.03
CA VAL A 128 3.03 -24.38 4.28
C VAL A 128 2.27 -25.38 5.14
N GLN A 129 2.95 -26.41 5.59
CA GLN A 129 2.40 -27.43 6.46
C GLN A 129 3.08 -27.37 7.81
N THR A 130 2.29 -27.24 8.87
CA THR A 130 2.74 -27.27 10.26
C THR A 130 2.01 -28.39 11.00
N PRO A 131 2.35 -28.69 12.27
CA PRO A 131 1.56 -29.63 13.08
C PRO A 131 0.08 -29.23 13.23
N ARG A 132 -0.26 -27.96 12.98
CA ARG A 132 -1.63 -27.43 13.01
C ARG A 132 -2.39 -27.63 11.69
N GLY A 133 -1.72 -28.10 10.65
CA GLY A 133 -2.30 -28.43 9.35
C GLY A 133 -1.67 -27.65 8.18
N PRO A 134 -2.19 -27.85 6.95
CA PRO A 134 -1.75 -27.12 5.78
C PRO A 134 -2.38 -25.72 5.71
N SER A 135 -1.66 -24.81 5.07
CA SER A 135 -2.20 -23.51 4.65
C SER A 135 -3.16 -23.66 3.48
N ALA A 136 -3.95 -22.62 3.22
CA ALA A 136 -4.57 -22.49 1.91
C ALA A 136 -3.49 -22.47 0.81
N PRO A 137 -3.78 -23.00 -0.39
CA PRO A 137 -2.86 -22.98 -1.51
C PRO A 137 -2.61 -21.55 -1.99
N PHE A 138 -1.35 -21.14 -2.05
CA PHE A 138 -0.94 -19.84 -2.58
C PHE A 138 -0.36 -20.01 -3.99
N PRO A 139 -0.92 -19.40 -5.05
CA PRO A 139 -0.44 -19.64 -6.41
C PRO A 139 0.96 -19.03 -6.63
N LEU A 140 1.86 -19.80 -7.24
CA LEU A 140 3.16 -19.34 -7.70
C LEU A 140 3.42 -19.85 -9.12
N ARG A 141 3.69 -18.92 -10.04
CA ARG A 141 4.04 -19.26 -11.43
C ARG A 141 5.55 -19.40 -11.58
N ILE A 142 5.99 -20.46 -12.25
CA ILE A 142 7.43 -20.73 -12.49
C ILE A 142 7.76 -20.60 -13.98
N HIS A 143 8.89 -19.95 -14.27
CA HIS A 143 9.43 -19.81 -15.63
C HIS A 143 10.97 -19.95 -15.64
N ASP A 144 11.57 -19.71 -16.80
CA ASP A 144 12.98 -19.91 -17.13
C ASP A 144 13.74 -18.57 -17.31
N GLY A 145 13.39 -17.58 -16.49
CA GLY A 145 14.13 -16.30 -16.47
C GLY A 145 15.50 -16.42 -15.80
N SER A 146 16.30 -15.37 -15.88
CA SER A 146 17.63 -15.31 -15.29
C SER A 146 17.63 -14.59 -13.95
N LEU A 147 18.62 -14.91 -13.10
CA LEU A 147 18.85 -14.22 -11.84
C LEU A 147 20.11 -13.35 -11.95
N TRP A 148 19.99 -12.08 -11.61
CA TRP A 148 21.08 -11.11 -11.62
C TRP A 148 21.32 -10.57 -10.22
N PHE A 149 22.56 -10.20 -9.92
CA PHE A 149 22.97 -9.76 -8.59
C PHE A 149 23.76 -8.46 -8.65
N VAL A 150 23.46 -7.54 -7.73
CA VAL A 150 24.20 -6.30 -7.49
C VAL A 150 24.72 -6.28 -6.05
N SER A 151 25.96 -5.84 -5.84
CA SER A 151 26.58 -5.69 -4.52
C SER A 151 27.45 -4.44 -4.49
N THR A 152 27.56 -3.78 -3.34
CA THR A 152 28.44 -2.61 -3.14
C THR A 152 29.92 -2.93 -3.36
N THR A 153 30.30 -4.21 -3.28
CA THR A 153 31.66 -4.69 -3.57
C THR A 153 31.76 -5.46 -4.90
N GLY A 154 30.72 -5.37 -5.74
CA GLY A 154 30.68 -6.04 -7.05
C GLY A 154 31.56 -5.36 -8.10
N ASN A 155 31.45 -5.84 -9.35
CA ASN A 155 32.16 -5.28 -10.50
C ASN A 155 31.25 -5.27 -11.74
N ASP A 156 31.07 -4.10 -12.37
CA ASP A 156 30.18 -3.96 -13.54
C ASP A 156 30.69 -4.67 -14.82
N GLY A 157 31.96 -5.05 -14.84
CA GLY A 157 32.54 -5.94 -15.85
C GLY A 157 32.40 -7.43 -15.55
N ALA A 158 31.83 -7.80 -14.40
CA ALA A 158 31.60 -9.20 -14.03
C ALA A 158 30.39 -9.81 -14.75
N SER A 159 30.14 -11.10 -14.46
CA SER A 159 29.01 -11.83 -15.05
C SER A 159 27.65 -11.44 -14.48
N GLY A 160 27.57 -10.77 -13.32
CA GLY A 160 26.29 -10.46 -12.67
C GLY A 160 25.66 -11.65 -11.95
N SER A 161 26.39 -12.76 -11.81
CA SER A 161 25.98 -13.96 -11.08
C SER A 161 26.07 -13.75 -9.56
N GLU A 162 25.48 -14.67 -8.78
CA GLU A 162 25.50 -14.60 -7.32
C GLU A 162 26.93 -14.54 -6.75
N ALA A 163 27.88 -15.26 -7.36
CA ALA A 163 29.29 -15.28 -6.97
C ALA A 163 30.10 -14.10 -7.53
N GLN A 164 29.62 -13.44 -8.58
CA GLN A 164 30.30 -12.33 -9.26
C GLN A 164 29.29 -11.22 -9.62
N PRO A 165 28.73 -10.53 -8.61
CA PRO A 165 27.67 -9.54 -8.81
C PRO A 165 28.20 -8.29 -9.53
N PHE A 166 27.29 -7.57 -10.19
CA PHE A 166 27.54 -6.21 -10.66
C PHE A 166 27.76 -5.25 -9.48
N ALA A 167 28.44 -4.13 -9.74
CA ALA A 167 28.67 -3.09 -8.73
C ALA A 167 27.47 -2.13 -8.60
N THR A 168 26.84 -1.78 -9.72
CA THR A 168 25.83 -0.72 -9.77
C THR A 168 24.44 -1.25 -10.09
N ILE A 169 23.42 -0.62 -9.48
CA ILE A 169 22.01 -0.93 -9.77
C ILE A 169 21.73 -0.75 -11.26
N ARG A 170 22.18 0.36 -11.86
CA ARG A 170 22.00 0.64 -13.30
C ARG A 170 22.54 -0.47 -14.20
N ARG A 171 23.71 -1.04 -13.88
CA ARG A 171 24.26 -2.18 -14.64
C ARG A 171 23.38 -3.42 -14.55
N GLY A 172 22.83 -3.69 -13.36
CA GLY A 172 21.85 -4.76 -13.13
C GLY A 172 20.56 -4.55 -13.91
N LEU A 173 20.00 -3.33 -13.89
CA LEU A 173 18.79 -2.99 -14.66
C LEU A 173 18.99 -3.22 -16.16
N ALA A 174 20.14 -2.83 -16.71
CA ALA A 174 20.46 -3.02 -18.13
C ALA A 174 20.61 -4.51 -18.54
N ALA A 175 20.87 -5.40 -17.58
CA ALA A 175 20.98 -6.84 -17.83
C ALA A 175 19.61 -7.53 -17.94
N LEU A 176 18.56 -6.96 -17.34
CA LEU A 176 17.23 -7.57 -17.25
C LEU A 176 16.61 -7.80 -18.63
N ARG A 177 15.89 -8.92 -18.75
CA ARG A 177 14.97 -9.26 -19.84
C ARG A 177 13.63 -9.73 -19.25
N PRO A 178 12.54 -9.79 -20.04
CA PRO A 178 11.26 -10.30 -19.54
C PRO A 178 11.43 -11.65 -18.84
N GLY A 179 11.02 -11.74 -17.58
CA GLY A 179 11.14 -12.92 -16.73
C GLY A 179 12.34 -12.89 -15.78
N ASP A 180 13.24 -11.92 -15.89
CA ASP A 180 14.42 -11.90 -15.03
C ASP A 180 14.12 -11.31 -13.64
N VAL A 181 14.93 -11.70 -12.66
CA VAL A 181 14.95 -11.11 -11.32
C VAL A 181 16.31 -10.52 -11.03
N LEU A 182 16.35 -9.25 -10.62
CA LEU A 182 17.53 -8.60 -10.06
C LEU A 182 17.44 -8.61 -8.54
N TYR A 183 18.36 -9.31 -7.88
CA TYR A 183 18.57 -9.21 -6.44
C TYR A 183 19.66 -8.20 -6.10
N ILE A 184 19.34 -7.25 -5.23
CA ILE A 184 20.30 -6.29 -4.71
C ILE A 184 20.74 -6.79 -3.33
N ARG A 185 22.06 -6.96 -3.13
CA ARG A 185 22.65 -7.35 -1.86
C ARG A 185 22.65 -6.18 -0.87
N GLY A 186 22.76 -6.49 0.41
CA GLY A 186 22.74 -5.53 1.50
C GLY A 186 23.80 -4.45 1.37
N GLY A 187 23.42 -3.22 1.69
CA GLY A 187 24.27 -2.05 1.56
C GLY A 187 23.48 -0.78 1.24
N THR A 188 24.17 0.34 1.24
CA THR A 188 23.61 1.64 0.88
C THR A 188 24.03 2.02 -0.53
N TYR A 189 23.04 2.33 -1.37
CA TYR A 189 23.21 2.73 -2.75
C TYR A 189 22.69 4.15 -2.93
N VAL A 190 23.55 5.04 -3.42
CA VAL A 190 23.17 6.43 -3.77
C VAL A 190 23.53 6.66 -5.24
N PRO A 191 22.77 6.08 -6.21
CA PRO A 191 23.03 6.31 -7.63
C PRO A 191 22.97 7.83 -7.93
N PRO A 192 23.82 8.39 -8.79
CA PRO A 192 23.69 9.79 -9.17
C PRO A 192 22.29 10.04 -9.74
N PRO A 193 21.53 11.04 -9.24
CA PRO A 193 20.17 11.26 -9.70
C PRO A 193 20.16 11.65 -11.18
N ASP A 194 19.13 11.21 -11.88
CA ASP A 194 18.82 11.73 -13.19
C ASP A 194 18.43 13.23 -13.09
N PRO A 195 19.03 14.12 -13.90
CA PRO A 195 18.80 15.56 -13.78
C PRO A 195 17.39 15.99 -14.18
N ASP A 196 16.74 15.28 -15.11
CA ASP A 196 15.45 15.67 -15.66
C ASP A 196 14.31 15.22 -14.73
N PHE A 197 14.45 14.04 -14.13
CA PHE A 197 13.42 13.44 -13.27
C PHE A 197 13.71 13.60 -11.78
N ARG A 198 14.91 14.05 -11.41
CA ARG A 198 15.39 14.19 -10.02
C ARG A 198 15.22 12.89 -9.22
N ALA A 199 15.54 11.77 -9.87
CA ALA A 199 15.30 10.43 -9.38
C ALA A 199 16.56 9.56 -9.42
N HIS A 200 16.75 8.66 -8.45
CA HIS A 200 17.88 7.72 -8.51
C HIS A 200 17.72 6.66 -9.62
N ILE A 201 16.49 6.23 -9.86
CA ILE A 201 16.13 5.20 -10.85
C ILE A 201 14.96 5.73 -11.66
N ARG A 202 15.17 5.89 -12.97
CA ARG A 202 14.07 6.12 -13.89
C ARG A 202 13.46 4.80 -14.25
N LEU A 203 12.14 4.70 -14.19
CA LEU A 203 11.44 3.49 -14.57
C LEU A 203 11.77 3.15 -16.02
N GLY A 204 11.80 4.11 -16.97
CA GLY A 204 12.20 3.89 -18.37
C GLY A 204 13.54 3.18 -18.63
N GLU A 205 14.41 3.04 -17.62
CA GLU A 205 15.66 2.25 -17.70
C GLU A 205 15.45 0.75 -17.50
N ILE A 206 14.28 0.34 -17.03
CA ILE A 206 13.90 -1.03 -16.77
C ILE A 206 13.20 -1.57 -18.04
N PRO A 207 13.45 -2.81 -18.47
CA PRO A 207 12.63 -3.40 -19.53
C PRO A 207 11.21 -3.71 -19.02
N THR A 208 10.22 -3.69 -19.91
CA THR A 208 8.86 -4.14 -19.58
C THR A 208 8.77 -5.67 -19.56
N GLY A 209 8.04 -6.24 -18.61
CA GLY A 209 7.77 -7.68 -18.55
C GLY A 209 6.60 -8.11 -19.44
N THR A 210 6.17 -9.37 -19.31
CA THR A 210 4.90 -9.86 -19.86
C THR A 210 4.10 -10.61 -18.79
N ALA A 211 2.83 -10.90 -19.08
CA ALA A 211 1.97 -11.71 -18.21
C ALA A 211 2.61 -13.05 -17.83
N GLU A 212 3.36 -13.67 -18.75
CA GLU A 212 4.09 -14.93 -18.57
C GLU A 212 5.54 -14.74 -18.14
N ARG A 213 6.10 -13.54 -18.21
CA ARG A 213 7.51 -13.28 -17.87
C ARG A 213 7.67 -11.87 -17.27
N PRO A 214 7.13 -11.61 -16.06
CA PRO A 214 7.29 -10.34 -15.38
C PRO A 214 8.74 -10.18 -14.91
N ILE A 215 9.15 -8.93 -14.72
CA ILE A 215 10.46 -8.59 -14.17
C ILE A 215 10.31 -8.31 -12.68
N ALA A 216 11.34 -8.65 -11.89
CA ALA A 216 11.39 -8.23 -10.50
C ALA A 216 12.74 -7.59 -10.14
N ILE A 217 12.67 -6.56 -9.29
CA ILE A 217 13.81 -5.93 -8.64
C ILE A 217 13.57 -6.04 -7.15
N ALA A 218 14.40 -6.82 -6.46
CA ALA A 218 14.17 -7.18 -5.08
C ALA A 218 15.43 -7.06 -4.21
N GLY A 219 15.27 -6.73 -2.93
CA GLY A 219 16.32 -6.96 -1.94
C GLY A 219 16.62 -8.46 -1.77
N TYR A 220 17.88 -8.81 -1.61
CA TYR A 220 18.28 -10.19 -1.32
C TYR A 220 17.73 -10.62 0.06
N PRO A 221 17.17 -11.83 0.22
CA PRO A 221 16.56 -12.26 1.48
C PRO A 221 17.50 -12.13 2.68
N GLY A 222 16.95 -11.73 3.83
CA GLY A 222 17.72 -11.51 5.06
C GLY A 222 18.70 -10.33 5.05
N GLU A 223 18.85 -9.59 3.94
CA GLU A 223 19.76 -8.44 3.83
C GLU A 223 18.98 -7.11 3.74
N THR A 224 19.57 -6.02 4.25
CA THR A 224 18.99 -4.67 4.17
C THR A 224 19.58 -3.88 3.02
N VAL A 225 18.76 -3.57 2.01
CA VAL A 225 19.12 -2.74 0.87
C VAL A 225 18.56 -1.33 1.08
N VAL A 226 19.45 -0.34 1.19
CA VAL A 226 19.06 1.07 1.30
C VAL A 226 19.33 1.78 -0.02
N ILE A 227 18.33 2.46 -0.57
CA ILE A 227 18.48 3.30 -1.77
C ILE A 227 18.15 4.75 -1.42
N GLY A 228 19.10 5.63 -1.72
CA GLY A 228 19.03 7.06 -1.42
C GLY A 228 19.53 7.41 -0.02
N ASP A 229 19.59 8.72 0.22
CA ASP A 229 20.14 9.35 1.44
C ASP A 229 19.25 10.49 1.96
N GLY A 230 18.03 10.62 1.42
CA GLY A 230 17.09 11.69 1.75
C GLY A 230 17.34 13.01 1.01
N SER A 231 18.35 13.11 0.14
CA SER A 231 18.67 14.34 -0.60
C SER A 231 17.99 14.44 -1.97
N THR A 232 17.80 13.31 -2.64
CA THR A 232 17.20 13.24 -3.98
C THR A 232 15.68 13.22 -3.89
N GLN A 233 15.00 13.96 -4.76
CA GLN A 233 13.55 14.12 -4.70
C GLN A 233 12.81 12.78 -4.76
N LYS A 234 13.19 11.91 -5.71
CA LYS A 234 12.51 10.64 -5.98
C LYS A 234 13.49 9.46 -5.91
N ILE A 235 13.05 8.26 -5.49
CA ILE A 235 13.86 7.04 -5.75
C ILE A 235 13.51 6.45 -7.10
N PHE A 236 12.28 5.96 -7.26
CA PHE A 236 11.76 5.45 -8.52
C PHE A 236 10.81 6.49 -9.12
N ALA A 237 11.13 6.99 -10.31
CA ALA A 237 10.30 7.96 -11.02
C ALA A 237 9.91 7.45 -12.39
N PHE A 238 8.68 7.76 -12.78
CA PHE A 238 8.13 7.43 -14.08
C PHE A 238 8.79 8.21 -15.23
N ASP A 239 8.62 7.70 -16.44
CA ASP A 239 8.94 8.37 -17.70
C ASP A 239 7.63 8.61 -18.45
N HIS A 240 7.33 9.86 -18.81
CA HIS A 240 6.02 10.26 -19.37
C HIS A 240 5.67 9.51 -20.67
N ASP A 241 6.67 9.02 -21.41
CA ASP A 241 6.45 8.43 -22.74
C ASP A 241 6.35 6.90 -22.74
N ARG A 242 6.48 6.23 -21.58
CA ARG A 242 6.57 4.75 -21.50
C ARG A 242 5.90 4.19 -20.24
N PRO A 243 4.63 3.73 -20.32
CA PRO A 243 3.98 3.06 -19.20
C PRO A 243 4.70 1.76 -18.83
N PHE A 244 4.76 1.48 -17.53
CA PHE A 244 5.44 0.31 -16.98
C PHE A 244 4.51 -0.86 -16.80
N GLU A 245 4.96 -2.06 -17.20
CA GLU A 245 4.09 -3.25 -17.13
C GLU A 245 4.80 -4.51 -16.64
N TYR A 246 4.06 -5.29 -15.86
CA TYR A 246 4.47 -6.61 -15.37
C TYR A 246 5.77 -6.56 -14.56
N ILE A 247 5.80 -5.68 -13.56
CA ILE A 247 6.99 -5.42 -12.73
C ILE A 247 6.69 -5.57 -11.25
N THR A 248 7.63 -6.16 -10.53
CA THR A 248 7.66 -6.18 -9.07
C THR A 248 8.85 -5.38 -8.54
N ILE A 249 8.61 -4.46 -7.62
CA ILE A 249 9.64 -3.79 -6.80
C ILE A 249 9.44 -4.21 -5.35
N ALA A 250 10.42 -4.90 -4.76
CA ALA A 250 10.23 -5.50 -3.45
C ALA A 250 11.42 -5.46 -2.49
N LYS A 251 11.14 -5.48 -1.18
CA LYS A 251 12.14 -5.62 -0.11
C LYS A 251 13.25 -4.56 -0.15
N LEU A 252 12.92 -3.32 -0.50
CA LEU A 252 13.85 -2.20 -0.52
C LEU A 252 13.52 -1.22 0.61
N LYS A 253 14.56 -0.65 1.23
CA LYS A 253 14.45 0.53 2.09
C LYS A 253 14.77 1.77 1.27
N LEU A 254 13.81 2.68 1.17
CA LEU A 254 13.88 3.87 0.34
C LEU A 254 13.95 5.12 1.20
N LEU A 255 14.95 5.97 0.93
CA LEU A 255 15.15 7.25 1.60
C LEU A 255 15.05 8.42 0.60
N PRO A 256 13.85 8.74 0.11
CA PRO A 256 13.64 9.90 -0.75
C PRO A 256 13.56 11.20 0.07
N ALA A 257 13.84 12.32 -0.57
CA ALA A 257 13.47 13.62 -0.03
C ALA A 257 11.94 13.83 -0.12
N CYS A 258 11.27 13.30 -1.16
CA CYS A 258 9.83 13.45 -1.40
C CYS A 258 9.08 12.17 -1.84
N LEU A 259 9.40 11.53 -2.96
CA LEU A 259 8.66 10.36 -3.46
C LEU A 259 9.52 9.12 -3.40
N GLY A 260 9.04 8.04 -2.77
CA GLY A 260 9.72 6.76 -2.83
C GLY A 260 9.51 6.12 -4.19
N MET A 261 8.26 5.99 -4.59
CA MET A 261 7.87 5.38 -5.86
C MET A 261 6.73 6.12 -6.51
N GLU A 262 6.77 6.22 -7.83
CA GLU A 262 5.74 6.83 -8.64
C GLU A 262 5.46 5.95 -9.87
N THR A 263 4.21 5.58 -10.06
CA THR A 263 3.74 4.88 -11.25
C THR A 263 2.80 5.80 -12.01
N LEU A 264 3.03 6.00 -13.30
CA LEU A 264 2.14 6.78 -14.18
C LEU A 264 1.63 5.86 -15.29
N GLU A 265 0.30 5.81 -15.47
CA GLU A 265 -0.40 5.01 -16.49
C GLU A 265 0.08 3.55 -16.59
N SER A 266 0.63 3.03 -15.50
CA SER A 266 1.32 1.74 -15.46
C SER A 266 0.35 0.62 -15.11
N ARG A 267 0.63 -0.61 -15.54
CA ARG A 267 -0.29 -1.74 -15.34
C ARG A 267 0.40 -3.02 -14.91
N HIS A 268 -0.28 -3.87 -14.15
CA HIS A 268 0.31 -5.12 -13.66
C HIS A 268 1.58 -4.88 -12.81
N VAL A 269 1.51 -3.91 -11.89
CA VAL A 269 2.65 -3.49 -11.04
C VAL A 269 2.46 -3.99 -9.60
N ARG A 270 3.53 -4.51 -9.01
CA ARG A 270 3.57 -4.94 -7.61
C ARG A 270 4.63 -4.14 -6.84
N ILE A 271 4.22 -3.47 -5.78
CA ILE A 271 5.08 -2.75 -4.83
C ILE A 271 4.96 -3.48 -3.49
N VAL A 272 5.96 -4.30 -3.15
CA VAL A 272 5.81 -5.32 -2.11
C VAL A 272 6.88 -5.23 -1.02
N ALA A 273 6.46 -5.17 0.25
CA ALA A 273 7.36 -5.26 1.40
C ALA A 273 8.53 -4.25 1.37
N ASN A 274 8.29 -3.06 0.83
CA ASN A 274 9.27 -1.96 0.88
C ASN A 274 9.09 -1.15 2.16
N GLU A 275 10.18 -0.61 2.68
CA GLU A 275 10.17 0.41 3.72
C GLU A 275 10.43 1.77 3.07
N ILE A 276 9.57 2.76 3.30
CA ILE A 276 9.81 4.12 2.83
C ILE A 276 9.69 5.07 4.01
N THR A 277 10.75 5.82 4.26
CA THR A 277 10.85 6.67 5.45
C THR A 277 11.65 7.94 5.21
N GLY A 278 11.46 8.93 6.08
CA GLY A 278 12.21 10.18 6.06
C GLY A 278 11.80 11.12 4.93
N SER A 279 10.73 10.81 4.19
CA SER A 279 10.23 11.68 3.14
C SER A 279 9.57 12.93 3.75
N ARG A 280 10.33 14.03 3.84
CA ARG A 280 9.90 15.25 4.56
C ARG A 280 9.92 16.55 3.76
N SER A 281 10.35 16.51 2.50
CA SER A 281 10.32 17.71 1.66
C SER A 281 8.90 18.16 1.38
N GLU A 282 8.76 19.48 1.17
CA GLU A 282 7.54 20.13 0.70
C GLU A 282 7.20 19.64 -0.71
N CYS A 283 6.23 18.73 -0.79
CA CYS A 283 5.67 18.24 -2.03
C CYS A 283 4.23 17.75 -1.84
N ALA A 284 3.42 17.92 -2.87
CA ALA A 284 2.00 17.59 -2.86
C ALA A 284 1.76 16.25 -3.56
N ASP A 285 2.24 15.15 -2.95
CA ASP A 285 2.18 13.82 -3.56
C ASP A 285 2.17 12.67 -2.55
N GLY A 286 2.04 11.43 -3.02
CA GLY A 286 2.23 10.22 -2.23
C GLY A 286 3.70 9.87 -2.01
N THR A 287 3.99 9.21 -0.89
CA THR A 287 5.26 8.49 -0.72
C THR A 287 5.34 7.33 -1.73
N ILE A 288 4.20 6.70 -1.98
CA ILE A 288 3.89 5.93 -3.19
C ILE A 288 2.78 6.68 -3.93
N ALA A 289 3.01 7.01 -5.19
CA ALA A 289 2.06 7.72 -6.04
C ALA A 289 1.64 6.85 -7.23
N VAL A 290 0.35 6.79 -7.50
CA VAL A 290 -0.27 6.07 -8.61
C VAL A 290 -1.09 7.05 -9.45
N GLY A 291 -0.50 7.54 -10.53
CA GLY A 291 -1.16 8.41 -11.50
C GLY A 291 -1.71 7.62 -12.67
N GLY A 292 -2.89 7.01 -12.51
CA GLY A 292 -3.50 6.21 -13.58
C GLY A 292 -2.99 4.78 -13.66
N GLY A 293 -3.69 3.99 -14.47
CA GLY A 293 -3.37 2.60 -14.76
C GLY A 293 -4.14 1.59 -13.91
N PHE A 294 -3.88 0.30 -14.14
CA PHE A 294 -4.70 -0.75 -13.53
C PHE A 294 -3.93 -2.02 -13.17
N ASP A 295 -4.54 -2.86 -12.34
CA ASP A 295 -3.90 -4.06 -11.80
C ASP A 295 -2.62 -3.73 -11.01
N ILE A 296 -2.76 -2.82 -10.05
CA ILE A 296 -1.66 -2.37 -9.19
C ILE A 296 -1.84 -2.98 -7.80
N ARG A 297 -0.76 -3.51 -7.23
CA ARG A 297 -0.72 -4.18 -5.92
C ARG A 297 0.29 -3.51 -5.01
N ILE A 298 -0.17 -2.86 -3.96
CA ILE A 298 0.65 -2.22 -2.93
C ILE A 298 0.51 -3.07 -1.66
N LEU A 299 1.44 -4.00 -1.46
CA LEU A 299 1.29 -5.09 -0.50
C LEU A 299 2.39 -5.06 0.57
N GLY A 300 2.02 -5.08 1.84
CA GLY A 300 3.00 -5.36 2.91
C GLY A 300 4.07 -4.28 3.14
N ASN A 301 3.91 -3.07 2.59
CA ASN A 301 4.90 -2.00 2.73
C ASN A 301 4.83 -1.35 4.11
N ASP A 302 5.96 -0.84 4.60
CA ASP A 302 6.05 -0.03 5.82
C ASP A 302 6.35 1.43 5.45
N LEU A 303 5.37 2.30 5.60
CA LEU A 303 5.43 3.72 5.23
C LEU A 303 5.37 4.54 6.51
N HIS A 304 6.51 5.00 7.01
CA HIS A 304 6.59 5.63 8.33
C HIS A 304 7.52 6.84 8.40
N ASP A 305 7.25 7.72 9.38
CA ASP A 305 8.03 8.94 9.63
C ASP A 305 8.11 9.90 8.42
N ASN A 306 7.15 9.77 7.51
CA ASN A 306 6.98 10.58 6.33
C ASN A 306 6.07 11.77 6.60
N GLY A 307 5.90 12.65 5.60
CA GLY A 307 4.95 13.75 5.67
C GLY A 307 5.59 15.10 5.41
N GLY A 308 4.93 16.16 5.83
CA GLY A 308 5.32 17.55 5.55
C GLY A 308 4.05 18.40 5.35
N PRO A 309 3.73 18.83 4.12
CA PRO A 309 2.51 19.59 3.88
C PRO A 309 1.25 18.71 3.93
N LYS A 310 0.10 19.39 4.05
CA LYS A 310 -1.24 18.77 4.08
C LYS A 310 -1.62 17.93 2.85
N LEU A 311 -0.90 18.13 1.75
CA LEU A 311 -1.18 17.47 0.46
C LEU A 311 -0.34 16.21 0.27
N LYS A 312 0.50 15.85 1.24
CA LYS A 312 1.38 14.70 1.14
C LYS A 312 0.72 13.46 1.72
N SER A 313 0.63 12.38 0.96
CA SER A 313 0.03 11.12 1.43
C SER A 313 1.08 10.02 1.62
N CYS A 314 0.74 8.94 2.34
CA CYS A 314 1.54 7.71 2.27
C CYS A 314 1.34 7.08 0.88
N VAL A 315 0.09 6.78 0.53
CA VAL A 315 -0.33 6.29 -0.79
C VAL A 315 -1.28 7.31 -1.41
N TYR A 316 -0.93 7.78 -2.61
CA TYR A 316 -1.78 8.67 -3.38
C TYR A 316 -2.22 8.00 -4.68
N LEU A 317 -3.51 7.73 -4.81
CA LEU A 317 -4.14 7.32 -6.06
C LEU A 317 -4.64 8.59 -6.74
N SER A 318 -3.80 9.18 -7.60
CA SER A 318 -3.99 10.52 -8.16
C SER A 318 -4.88 10.55 -9.41
N GLY A 319 -5.43 9.40 -9.81
CA GLY A 319 -6.51 9.32 -10.77
C GLY A 319 -6.19 9.82 -12.19
N PHE A 320 -4.94 10.15 -12.55
CA PHE A 320 -4.63 10.63 -13.91
C PHE A 320 -5.15 9.64 -14.97
N GLY A 321 -6.20 10.03 -15.70
CA GLY A 321 -6.91 9.13 -16.61
C GLY A 321 -7.79 8.13 -15.85
N ASP A 322 -7.64 6.84 -16.17
CA ASP A 322 -8.44 5.78 -15.54
C ASP A 322 -7.58 4.95 -14.57
N SER A 323 -8.04 4.80 -13.33
CA SER A 323 -7.39 4.01 -12.28
C SER A 323 -8.32 2.93 -11.76
N HIS A 324 -8.04 1.66 -12.06
CA HIS A 324 -8.90 0.57 -11.60
C HIS A 324 -8.17 -0.73 -11.25
N ASP A 325 -8.85 -1.67 -10.58
CA ASP A 325 -8.27 -2.94 -10.15
C ASP A 325 -7.04 -2.75 -9.24
N ILE A 326 -7.13 -1.87 -8.24
CA ILE A 326 -6.03 -1.53 -7.34
C ILE A 326 -6.25 -2.19 -5.97
N GLU A 327 -5.22 -2.83 -5.44
CA GLU A 327 -5.23 -3.42 -4.09
C GLU A 327 -4.16 -2.73 -3.23
N VAL A 328 -4.59 -2.14 -2.11
CA VAL A 328 -3.72 -1.58 -1.07
C VAL A 328 -3.94 -2.42 0.18
N ALA A 329 -3.07 -3.39 0.41
CA ALA A 329 -3.28 -4.37 1.46
C ALA A 329 -2.06 -4.71 2.31
N TYR A 330 -2.31 -5.10 3.55
CA TYR A 330 -1.28 -5.57 4.49
C TYR A 330 -0.18 -4.54 4.80
N ASN A 331 -0.37 -3.26 4.45
CA ASN A 331 0.63 -2.22 4.67
C ASN A 331 0.54 -1.65 6.07
N ARG A 332 1.70 -1.27 6.64
CA ARG A 332 1.78 -0.44 7.82
C ARG A 332 2.02 1.00 7.38
N MET A 333 1.17 1.92 7.82
CA MET A 333 1.32 3.35 7.56
C MET A 333 1.28 4.08 8.90
N SER A 334 2.38 4.72 9.28
CA SER A 334 2.47 5.31 10.63
C SER A 334 3.22 6.62 10.71
N GLN A 335 2.90 7.44 11.71
CA GLN A 335 3.67 8.65 12.03
C GLN A 335 3.82 9.60 10.82
N HIS A 336 2.74 9.76 10.05
CA HIS A 336 2.73 10.60 8.86
C HIS A 336 2.27 12.02 9.20
N GLY A 337 3.18 12.97 9.03
CA GLY A 337 2.97 14.39 9.35
C GLY A 337 2.25 15.18 8.25
N GLY A 338 1.38 16.11 8.66
CA GLY A 338 0.68 17.07 7.81
C GLY A 338 -0.45 16.51 6.96
N GLY A 339 -0.27 15.38 6.28
CA GLY A 339 -1.24 14.86 5.30
C GLY A 339 -1.91 13.54 5.68
N ARG A 340 -2.22 12.71 4.68
CA ARG A 340 -3.10 11.52 4.79
C ARG A 340 -2.33 10.21 4.70
N ALA A 341 -2.94 9.10 5.09
CA ALA A 341 -2.38 7.79 4.77
C ALA A 341 -2.72 7.41 3.33
N ILE A 342 -3.98 7.12 3.04
CA ILE A 342 -4.44 6.76 1.69
C ILE A 342 -5.38 7.84 1.17
N GLN A 343 -5.05 8.39 0.00
CA GLN A 343 -5.87 9.40 -0.66
C GLN A 343 -6.22 8.92 -2.08
N MET A 344 -7.51 8.90 -2.41
CA MET A 344 -8.02 8.81 -3.77
C MET A 344 -8.49 10.21 -4.18
N TYR A 345 -7.83 10.82 -5.17
CA TYR A 345 -8.15 12.18 -5.61
C TYR A 345 -7.64 12.39 -7.02
N GLY A 346 -8.48 12.85 -7.95
CA GLY A 346 -8.09 13.11 -9.33
C GLY A 346 -7.64 14.54 -9.57
N HIS A 347 -7.32 14.86 -10.82
CA HIS A 347 -6.95 16.20 -11.24
C HIS A 347 -8.00 16.83 -12.16
N LEU A 348 -8.71 16.02 -12.95
CA LEU A 348 -9.68 16.45 -13.94
C LEU A 348 -11.05 15.75 -13.75
N PRO A 349 -12.17 16.36 -14.16
CA PRO A 349 -13.48 15.70 -14.15
C PRO A 349 -13.56 14.43 -15.03
N GLU A 350 -12.68 14.31 -16.02
CA GLU A 350 -12.58 13.18 -16.93
C GLU A 350 -11.84 11.97 -16.35
N ASP A 351 -11.14 12.16 -15.21
CA ASP A 351 -10.47 11.09 -14.50
C ASP A 351 -11.51 10.09 -13.94
N SER A 352 -11.08 8.86 -13.62
CA SER A 352 -11.92 7.88 -12.93
C SER A 352 -11.10 6.99 -11.99
N ILE A 353 -11.72 6.64 -10.85
CA ILE A 353 -11.16 5.66 -9.90
C ILE A 353 -12.22 4.60 -9.62
N SER A 354 -11.95 3.34 -9.92
CA SER A 354 -12.92 2.27 -9.65
C SER A 354 -12.30 0.94 -9.23
N ASN A 355 -13.09 0.04 -8.65
CA ASN A 355 -12.66 -1.28 -8.22
C ASN A 355 -11.36 -1.27 -7.39
N VAL A 356 -11.35 -0.48 -6.32
CA VAL A 356 -10.21 -0.35 -5.41
C VAL A 356 -10.51 -1.09 -4.11
N GLN A 357 -9.59 -1.95 -3.70
CA GLN A 357 -9.66 -2.69 -2.45
C GLN A 357 -8.59 -2.18 -1.49
N ILE A 358 -9.00 -1.60 -0.37
CA ILE A 358 -8.14 -1.14 0.71
C ILE A 358 -8.43 -2.02 1.91
N HIS A 359 -7.55 -2.98 2.19
CA HIS A 359 -7.83 -3.92 3.27
C HIS A 359 -6.64 -4.40 4.08
N SER A 360 -6.93 -4.85 5.31
CA SER A 360 -5.94 -5.49 6.16
C SER A 360 -4.70 -4.61 6.43
N ASN A 361 -4.83 -3.28 6.33
CA ASN A 361 -3.76 -2.34 6.65
C ASN A 361 -3.79 -1.96 8.14
N GLU A 362 -2.63 -1.70 8.73
CA GLU A 362 -2.50 -1.00 10.01
C GLU A 362 -2.14 0.46 9.73
N ILE A 363 -3.07 1.38 10.01
CA ILE A 363 -2.87 2.82 9.79
C ILE A 363 -2.89 3.52 11.13
N SER A 364 -1.82 4.22 11.49
CA SER A 364 -1.73 4.86 12.81
C SER A 364 -1.10 6.23 12.80
N GLU A 365 -1.54 7.10 13.70
CA GLU A 365 -0.88 8.37 13.99
C GLU A 365 -0.75 9.32 12.79
N ILE A 366 -1.73 9.29 11.88
CA ILE A 366 -1.82 10.18 10.73
C ILE A 366 -2.39 11.54 11.16
N ASP A 367 -1.77 12.64 10.73
CA ASP A 367 -2.24 13.99 11.09
C ASP A 367 -3.62 14.33 10.52
N ARG A 368 -3.96 13.82 9.34
CA ARG A 368 -5.29 13.99 8.70
C ARG A 368 -5.99 12.66 8.47
N ASP A 369 -6.86 12.63 7.46
CA ASP A 369 -7.64 11.46 7.10
C ASP A 369 -6.75 10.22 6.96
N ALA A 370 -7.16 9.11 7.58
CA ALA A 370 -6.47 7.85 7.37
C ALA A 370 -6.75 7.34 5.96
N ILE A 371 -8.03 7.33 5.56
CA ILE A 371 -8.47 6.96 4.20
C ILE A 371 -9.44 8.03 3.69
N LEU A 372 -9.12 8.63 2.54
CA LEU A 372 -9.98 9.58 1.84
C LEU A 372 -10.42 9.00 0.49
N VAL A 373 -11.74 8.83 0.33
CA VAL A 373 -12.43 8.73 -0.97
C VAL A 373 -12.78 10.15 -1.39
N GLY A 374 -11.88 10.78 -2.15
CA GLY A 374 -11.94 12.19 -2.49
C GLY A 374 -12.47 12.48 -3.90
N ASN A 375 -12.25 13.72 -4.32
CA ASN A 375 -12.76 14.28 -5.57
C ASN A 375 -11.61 14.70 -6.49
N THR A 376 -11.71 15.83 -7.19
CA THR A 376 -10.68 16.36 -8.09
C THR A 376 -10.33 17.81 -7.76
N ASP A 377 -9.26 18.33 -8.37
CA ASP A 377 -8.87 19.76 -8.25
C ASP A 377 -9.97 20.71 -8.79
N GLY A 378 -10.80 20.23 -9.73
CA GLY A 378 -11.97 20.93 -10.24
C GLY A 378 -13.02 19.97 -10.79
N GLY A 379 -14.30 20.29 -10.58
CA GLY A 379 -15.43 19.45 -11.00
C GLY A 379 -15.63 18.22 -10.10
N ASN A 380 -16.16 17.13 -10.67
CA ASN A 380 -16.26 15.85 -9.97
C ASN A 380 -15.93 14.69 -10.91
N MET A 381 -15.09 13.77 -10.46
CA MET A 381 -14.80 12.52 -11.17
C MET A 381 -15.67 11.36 -10.66
N PRO A 382 -16.04 10.39 -11.53
CA PRO A 382 -16.57 9.11 -11.08
C PRO A 382 -15.61 8.40 -10.13
N ILE A 383 -16.13 7.97 -8.97
CA ILE A 383 -15.41 7.06 -8.07
C ILE A 383 -16.38 5.98 -7.59
N HIS A 384 -16.10 4.71 -7.89
CA HIS A 384 -17.06 3.65 -7.55
C HIS A 384 -16.44 2.29 -7.27
N ASP A 385 -17.23 1.39 -6.66
CA ASP A 385 -16.82 0.03 -6.31
C ASP A 385 -15.57 -0.01 -5.41
N ILE A 386 -15.58 0.82 -4.36
CA ILE A 386 -14.48 0.91 -3.41
C ILE A 386 -14.79 0.05 -2.18
N LEU A 387 -13.92 -0.91 -1.89
CA LEU A 387 -13.99 -1.76 -0.69
C LEU A 387 -12.94 -1.30 0.32
N ILE A 388 -13.39 -0.84 1.48
CA ILE A 388 -12.54 -0.52 2.64
C ILE A 388 -12.85 -1.56 3.71
N ALA A 389 -12.00 -2.59 3.84
CA ALA A 389 -12.29 -3.75 4.69
C ALA A 389 -11.16 -4.20 5.61
N ASN A 390 -11.46 -4.78 6.76
CA ASN A 390 -10.45 -5.39 7.64
C ASN A 390 -9.27 -4.47 8.05
N ASN A 391 -9.41 -3.15 7.92
CA ASN A 391 -8.33 -2.23 8.31
C ASN A 391 -8.39 -1.98 9.82
N VAL A 392 -7.22 -1.81 10.43
CA VAL A 392 -7.08 -1.35 11.82
C VAL A 392 -6.53 0.08 11.78
N VAL A 393 -7.35 1.05 12.17
CA VAL A 393 -7.01 2.48 12.10
C VAL A 393 -6.98 3.11 13.49
N ILE A 394 -5.83 3.64 13.89
CA ILE A 394 -5.54 3.99 15.28
C ILE A 394 -5.03 5.44 15.39
N ARG A 395 -5.72 6.29 16.15
CA ARG A 395 -5.27 7.67 16.45
C ARG A 395 -4.86 8.46 15.20
N SER A 396 -5.56 8.29 14.10
CA SER A 396 -5.44 9.09 12.88
C SER A 396 -6.40 10.29 12.91
N GLY A 397 -6.25 11.25 12.01
CA GLY A 397 -6.94 12.54 12.14
C GLY A 397 -6.51 13.28 13.41
N ARG A 398 -5.21 13.21 13.74
CA ARG A 398 -4.67 13.84 14.97
C ARG A 398 -4.88 15.34 14.94
N CYS A 399 -4.68 16.00 13.81
CA CYS A 399 -4.91 17.44 13.64
C CYS A 399 -6.33 17.74 13.19
N VAL A 400 -6.68 17.25 12.01
CA VAL A 400 -8.01 17.44 11.43
C VAL A 400 -8.22 16.39 10.34
N GLY A 401 -9.14 15.46 10.59
CA GLY A 401 -9.49 14.42 9.64
C GLY A 401 -10.21 13.25 10.30
N TRP A 402 -10.70 12.32 9.50
CA TRP A 402 -11.45 11.15 9.93
C TRP A 402 -10.61 9.87 9.83
N ALA A 403 -11.08 8.76 10.40
CA ALA A 403 -10.50 7.46 10.06
C ALA A 403 -10.81 7.14 8.58
N VAL A 404 -12.08 7.29 8.20
CA VAL A 404 -12.54 7.17 6.81
C VAL A 404 -13.39 8.39 6.45
N ARG A 405 -13.03 9.08 5.36
CA ARG A 405 -13.79 10.21 4.81
C ARG A 405 -14.23 9.89 3.38
N VAL A 406 -15.50 10.14 3.08
CA VAL A 406 -16.05 10.10 1.72
C VAL A 406 -16.55 11.50 1.37
N ASP A 407 -15.95 12.10 0.36
CA ASP A 407 -16.25 13.48 -0.04
C ASP A 407 -16.19 13.61 -1.57
N ASN A 408 -17.13 12.94 -2.24
CA ASN A 408 -17.33 13.06 -3.68
C ASN A 408 -18.81 12.77 -4.02
N PRO A 409 -19.54 13.70 -4.65
CA PRO A 409 -20.98 13.56 -4.94
C PRO A 409 -21.28 12.52 -6.02
N LEU A 410 -20.26 12.01 -6.72
CA LEU A 410 -20.35 10.90 -7.66
C LEU A 410 -19.89 9.57 -7.04
N ALA A 411 -19.48 9.55 -5.76
CA ALA A 411 -19.04 8.33 -5.08
C ALA A 411 -20.19 7.31 -4.95
N GLU A 412 -20.03 6.12 -5.53
CA GLU A 412 -21.08 5.11 -5.61
C GLU A 412 -20.54 3.71 -5.28
N GLY A 413 -21.30 2.91 -4.53
CA GLY A 413 -20.87 1.55 -4.19
C GLY A 413 -19.68 1.50 -3.23
N ILE A 414 -19.56 2.50 -2.34
CA ILE A 414 -18.50 2.55 -1.32
C ILE A 414 -18.90 1.62 -0.16
N ARG A 415 -18.08 0.62 0.14
CA ARG A 415 -18.33 -0.36 1.20
C ARG A 415 -17.28 -0.26 2.29
N ILE A 416 -17.68 0.15 3.48
CA ILE A 416 -16.83 0.25 4.67
C ILE A 416 -17.25 -0.90 5.60
N VAL A 417 -16.50 -1.99 5.60
CA VAL A 417 -16.93 -3.25 6.23
C VAL A 417 -15.86 -3.94 7.07
N HIS A 418 -16.19 -4.45 8.26
CA HIS A 418 -15.22 -5.16 9.11
C HIS A 418 -13.95 -4.35 9.45
N ASN A 419 -14.02 -3.04 9.60
CA ASN A 419 -12.86 -2.25 10.06
C ASN A 419 -12.87 -2.08 11.59
N THR A 420 -11.69 -1.90 12.18
CA THR A 420 -11.54 -1.54 13.60
C THR A 420 -10.92 -0.15 13.70
N LEU A 421 -11.73 0.83 14.09
CA LEU A 421 -11.40 2.25 14.09
C LEU A 421 -11.34 2.75 15.54
N VAL A 422 -10.16 3.11 16.03
CA VAL A 422 -9.93 3.41 17.45
C VAL A 422 -9.26 4.77 17.65
N GLY A 423 -9.94 5.66 18.35
CA GLY A 423 -9.39 6.93 18.82
C GLY A 423 -9.04 7.93 17.72
N ASN A 424 -9.66 7.80 16.55
CA ASN A 424 -9.43 8.70 15.41
C ASN A 424 -10.22 10.01 15.52
N GLY A 425 -9.79 11.05 14.79
CA GLY A 425 -10.50 12.33 14.65
C GLY A 425 -10.43 13.23 15.86
N ALA A 426 -9.35 13.16 16.63
CA ALA A 426 -9.21 13.82 17.92
C ALA A 426 -9.25 15.36 17.85
N GLY A 427 -8.69 15.96 16.79
CA GLY A 427 -8.69 17.42 16.62
C GLY A 427 -7.68 18.14 17.53
N ASP A 428 -6.38 17.92 17.35
CA ASP A 428 -5.32 18.59 18.10
C ASP A 428 -4.81 19.81 17.33
N SER A 429 -4.90 20.98 17.94
CA SER A 429 -4.40 22.25 17.38
C SER A 429 -2.86 22.33 17.29
N ALA A 430 -2.11 21.41 17.92
CA ALA A 430 -0.66 21.51 18.05
C ALA A 430 0.16 20.89 16.88
N CYS A 431 -0.44 20.17 15.94
CA CYS A 431 0.34 19.29 15.05
C CYS A 431 0.65 19.81 13.63
N ASP A 432 -0.19 20.63 12.96
CA ASP A 432 0.11 21.12 11.59
C ASP A 432 -0.38 22.55 11.27
N ARG A 433 -0.56 23.40 12.29
CA ARG A 433 -1.15 24.76 12.20
C ARG A 433 -2.62 24.77 11.74
N SER A 434 -3.29 23.62 11.65
CA SER A 434 -4.74 23.58 11.42
C SER A 434 -5.52 24.03 12.67
N SER A 435 -6.83 24.23 12.49
CA SER A 435 -7.75 24.63 13.56
C SER A 435 -7.94 23.59 14.66
N GLY A 436 -7.43 22.36 14.49
CA GLY A 436 -7.59 21.29 15.50
C GLY A 436 -9.04 20.88 15.69
N GLU A 437 -9.86 20.93 14.65
CA GLU A 437 -11.29 20.65 14.80
C GLU A 437 -11.52 19.14 14.97
N PRO A 438 -12.24 18.71 16.02
CA PRO A 438 -12.54 17.30 16.22
C PRO A 438 -13.54 16.81 15.17
N MET A 439 -13.27 15.64 14.63
CA MET A 439 -14.03 15.03 13.53
C MET A 439 -14.72 13.75 14.02
N ALA A 440 -14.73 12.66 13.25
CA ALA A 440 -15.33 11.39 13.66
C ALA A 440 -14.51 10.18 13.19
N GLN A 441 -14.90 8.96 13.60
CA GLN A 441 -14.33 7.75 13.00
C GLN A 441 -14.67 7.70 11.51
N ILE A 442 -15.95 7.88 11.14
CA ILE A 442 -16.40 7.89 9.73
C ILE A 442 -17.14 9.20 9.43
N GLY A 443 -16.75 9.86 8.33
CA GLY A 443 -17.39 11.07 7.82
C GLY A 443 -17.85 10.90 6.38
N ILE A 444 -19.15 11.06 6.13
CA ILE A 444 -19.73 11.07 4.78
C ILE A 444 -20.17 12.49 4.47
N GLU A 445 -19.35 13.21 3.70
CA GLU A 445 -19.60 14.59 3.35
C GLU A 445 -20.43 14.74 2.09
N ARG A 446 -20.15 13.92 1.07
CA ARG A 446 -20.87 13.85 -0.21
C ARG A 446 -20.67 12.44 -0.78
N ALA A 447 -21.76 11.79 -1.19
CA ALA A 447 -21.76 10.48 -1.85
C ALA A 447 -23.13 10.18 -2.48
N ARG A 448 -23.19 9.28 -3.46
CA ARG A 448 -24.43 8.66 -3.92
C ARG A 448 -24.83 7.49 -3.03
N SER A 449 -23.94 6.53 -2.81
CA SER A 449 -24.23 5.35 -1.99
C SER A 449 -23.02 4.86 -1.19
N VAL A 450 -23.27 4.57 0.09
CA VAL A 450 -22.27 4.06 1.03
C VAL A 450 -22.91 3.00 1.93
N SER A 451 -22.26 1.85 2.11
CA SER A 451 -22.60 0.91 3.18
C SER A 451 -21.53 0.93 4.29
N ILE A 452 -21.99 0.94 5.53
CA ILE A 452 -21.16 0.92 6.74
C ILE A 452 -21.61 -0.27 7.57
N GLU A 453 -20.90 -1.38 7.49
CA GLU A 453 -21.37 -2.66 8.03
C GLU A 453 -20.31 -3.38 8.87
N ASN A 454 -20.71 -4.04 9.96
CA ASN A 454 -19.82 -4.91 10.73
C ASN A 454 -18.52 -4.24 11.24
N ASN A 455 -18.48 -2.92 11.43
CA ASN A 455 -17.28 -2.22 11.89
C ASN A 455 -17.27 -2.05 13.43
N ILE A 456 -16.09 -2.03 14.04
CA ILE A 456 -15.88 -1.56 15.42
C ILE A 456 -15.44 -0.09 15.36
N LEU A 457 -16.23 0.80 15.97
CA LEU A 457 -15.93 2.23 16.09
C LEU A 457 -15.79 2.60 17.57
N VAL A 458 -14.56 2.95 17.98
CA VAL A 458 -14.24 3.39 19.34
C VAL A 458 -13.79 4.83 19.30
N SER A 459 -14.67 5.74 19.69
CA SER A 459 -14.35 7.17 19.80
C SER A 459 -13.64 7.49 21.12
N ALA A 460 -12.69 8.43 21.06
CA ALA A 460 -12.02 9.00 22.21
C ALA A 460 -12.06 10.54 22.18
N GLY A 461 -11.99 11.17 23.35
CA GLY A 461 -11.92 12.64 23.47
C GLY A 461 -13.19 13.34 22.96
N ARG A 462 -13.03 14.25 21.99
CA ARG A 462 -14.12 15.04 21.39
C ARG A 462 -14.60 14.52 20.04
N ALA A 463 -14.00 13.45 19.52
CA ALA A 463 -14.37 12.87 18.24
C ALA A 463 -15.79 12.28 18.29
N GLY A 464 -16.48 12.30 17.16
CA GLY A 464 -17.72 11.56 16.93
C GLY A 464 -17.48 10.12 16.49
N LEU A 465 -18.56 9.34 16.41
CA LEU A 465 -18.55 7.99 15.81
C LEU A 465 -18.78 8.09 14.30
N VAL A 466 -19.98 8.53 13.90
CA VAL A 466 -20.36 8.72 12.49
C VAL A 466 -20.88 10.14 12.29
N GLN A 467 -20.47 10.79 11.21
CA GLN A 467 -20.99 12.09 10.77
C GLN A 467 -21.48 11.98 9.32
N LEU A 468 -22.77 12.25 9.13
CA LEU A 468 -23.38 12.33 7.80
C LEU A 468 -23.73 13.79 7.53
N LEU A 469 -23.04 14.41 6.56
CA LEU A 469 -23.24 15.83 6.23
C LEU A 469 -24.07 16.04 4.97
N ASP A 470 -24.14 15.05 4.08
CA ASP A 470 -25.05 15.07 2.93
C ASP A 470 -26.35 14.31 3.22
N PRO A 471 -27.49 14.99 3.39
CA PRO A 471 -28.77 14.32 3.60
C PRO A 471 -29.29 13.58 2.35
N ARG A 472 -28.64 13.74 1.19
CA ARG A 472 -29.01 13.07 -0.07
C ARG A 472 -28.25 11.76 -0.29
N ALA A 473 -27.17 11.51 0.46
CA ALA A 473 -26.41 10.28 0.34
C ALA A 473 -27.25 9.08 0.80
N ALA A 474 -27.32 8.04 -0.04
CA ALA A 474 -27.94 6.78 0.34
C ALA A 474 -26.97 5.98 1.23
N VAL A 475 -27.07 6.19 2.54
CA VAL A 475 -26.22 5.50 3.53
C VAL A 475 -26.98 4.36 4.17
N HIS A 476 -26.44 3.15 4.07
CA HIS A 476 -26.92 1.95 4.74
C HIS A 476 -25.97 1.58 5.89
N CYS A 477 -26.51 1.31 7.07
CA CYS A 477 -25.74 0.94 8.25
C CYS A 477 -26.31 -0.32 8.88
N SER A 478 -25.44 -1.27 9.26
CA SER A 478 -25.87 -2.52 9.88
C SER A 478 -24.77 -3.16 10.73
N HIS A 479 -25.12 -3.69 11.91
CA HIS A 479 -24.27 -4.54 12.75
C HIS A 479 -22.90 -3.92 13.11
N ASN A 480 -22.82 -2.59 13.22
CA ASN A 480 -21.61 -1.93 13.73
C ASN A 480 -21.62 -1.89 15.26
N LEU A 481 -20.44 -2.03 15.85
CA LEU A 481 -20.22 -1.83 17.28
C LEU A 481 -19.74 -0.39 17.53
N TYR A 482 -20.46 0.31 18.39
CA TYR A 482 -20.17 1.68 18.80
C TYR A 482 -19.75 1.75 20.27
N SER A 483 -18.63 2.43 20.51
CA SER A 483 -18.11 2.68 21.85
C SER A 483 -17.58 4.11 21.99
N GLY A 484 -17.86 4.74 23.13
CA GLY A 484 -17.39 6.10 23.42
C GLY A 484 -18.39 7.20 23.03
N ARG A 485 -17.87 8.40 22.73
CA ARG A 485 -18.69 9.61 22.49
C ARG A 485 -19.09 9.75 21.02
N GLY A 486 -20.24 10.38 20.79
CA GLY A 486 -20.80 10.65 19.46
C GLY A 486 -22.07 9.86 19.20
N THR A 487 -22.68 10.08 18.04
CA THR A 487 -23.91 9.40 17.64
C THR A 487 -23.55 8.22 16.74
N PRO A 488 -24.10 7.02 16.99
CA PRO A 488 -24.11 5.91 16.03
C PRO A 488 -24.69 6.33 14.67
N CYS A 489 -24.57 5.45 13.67
CA CYS A 489 -25.20 5.73 12.40
C CYS A 489 -26.73 5.88 12.55
N PRO A 490 -27.35 6.92 11.97
CA PRO A 490 -28.80 7.08 12.03
C PRO A 490 -29.54 5.94 11.32
N ARG A 491 -30.62 5.44 11.93
CA ARG A 491 -31.51 4.41 11.36
C ARG A 491 -30.81 3.09 10.99
N GLU A 492 -29.76 2.75 11.72
CA GLU A 492 -29.12 1.44 11.60
C GLU A 492 -30.02 0.31 12.08
N ASP A 493 -30.03 -0.80 11.33
CA ASP A 493 -30.92 -1.94 11.59
C ASP A 493 -30.64 -2.64 12.92
N ARG A 494 -29.35 -2.83 13.26
CA ARG A 494 -28.89 -3.60 14.43
C ARG A 494 -27.59 -3.02 15.02
N PRO A 495 -27.61 -1.84 15.64
CA PRO A 495 -26.43 -1.28 16.27
C PRO A 495 -26.05 -2.08 17.53
N ILE A 496 -24.77 -2.34 17.71
CA ILE A 496 -24.22 -2.96 18.93
C ILE A 496 -23.61 -1.83 19.76
N LEU A 497 -24.08 -1.65 21.00
CA LEU A 497 -23.57 -0.62 21.90
C LEU A 497 -22.77 -1.27 23.03
N GLY A 498 -21.51 -0.88 23.18
CA GLY A 498 -20.67 -1.44 24.25
C GLY A 498 -19.18 -1.25 24.02
N ALA A 499 -18.38 -1.66 25.01
CA ALA A 499 -16.94 -1.75 24.82
C ALA A 499 -16.61 -3.01 24.00
N PRO A 500 -15.70 -2.94 23.01
CA PRO A 500 -15.33 -4.10 22.19
C PRO A 500 -14.46 -5.12 22.92
N ALA A 501 -13.99 -4.83 24.15
CA ALA A 501 -13.14 -5.71 24.95
C ALA A 501 -11.94 -6.28 24.15
N PHE A 502 -11.02 -5.42 23.74
CA PHE A 502 -9.79 -5.86 23.05
C PHE A 502 -8.83 -6.59 24.00
N VAL A 503 -8.01 -7.50 23.45
CA VAL A 503 -7.03 -8.29 24.21
C VAL A 503 -5.94 -7.40 24.83
N ASP A 504 -5.25 -6.57 24.04
CA ASP A 504 -4.23 -5.64 24.54
C ASP A 504 -4.07 -4.43 23.59
N PRO A 505 -4.95 -3.42 23.70
CA PRO A 505 -4.85 -2.24 22.85
C PRO A 505 -3.58 -1.40 23.11
N GLY A 506 -2.94 -1.54 24.28
CA GLY A 506 -1.68 -0.85 24.59
C GLY A 506 -0.51 -1.38 23.75
N ALA A 507 -0.51 -2.67 23.45
CA ALA A 507 0.41 -3.31 22.51
C ALA A 507 -0.08 -3.29 21.05
N ARG A 508 -1.12 -2.51 20.73
CA ARG A 508 -1.80 -2.48 19.42
C ARG A 508 -2.39 -3.84 18.99
N ASN A 509 -2.74 -4.68 19.94
CA ASN A 509 -3.45 -5.93 19.70
C ASN A 509 -4.96 -5.72 19.88
N TYR A 510 -5.65 -5.55 18.75
CA TYR A 510 -7.08 -5.29 18.68
C TYR A 510 -7.91 -6.57 18.47
N GLY A 511 -7.34 -7.75 18.71
CA GLY A 511 -8.12 -8.98 18.80
C GLY A 511 -9.17 -8.93 19.91
N LEU A 512 -10.22 -9.73 19.80
CA LEU A 512 -11.34 -9.73 20.74
C LEU A 512 -11.08 -10.65 21.94
N ALA A 513 -11.23 -10.12 23.15
CA ALA A 513 -11.16 -10.91 24.37
C ALA A 513 -12.49 -11.68 24.61
N PRO A 514 -12.47 -12.79 25.38
CA PRO A 514 -13.69 -13.51 25.74
C PRO A 514 -14.76 -12.59 26.35
N GLY A 515 -16.01 -12.74 25.89
CA GLY A 515 -17.15 -11.93 26.35
C GLY A 515 -17.30 -10.58 25.63
N SER A 516 -16.47 -10.29 24.62
CA SER A 516 -16.70 -9.15 23.74
C SER A 516 -18.07 -9.24 23.05
N PRO A 517 -18.86 -8.15 22.99
CA PRO A 517 -20.11 -8.10 22.25
C PRO A 517 -19.90 -8.07 20.72
N ALA A 518 -18.65 -7.97 20.24
CA ALA A 518 -18.34 -8.08 18.82
C ALA A 518 -18.32 -9.54 18.32
N ILE A 519 -18.16 -10.51 19.23
CA ILE A 519 -18.07 -11.94 18.88
C ILE A 519 -19.42 -12.43 18.34
N ASP A 520 -19.42 -13.11 17.20
CA ASP A 520 -20.59 -13.62 16.49
C ASP A 520 -21.68 -12.52 16.26
N GLY A 521 -21.27 -11.25 16.26
CA GLY A 521 -22.19 -10.10 16.24
C GLY A 521 -22.48 -9.55 14.85
N ALA A 522 -21.74 -9.96 13.83
CA ALA A 522 -21.81 -9.38 12.50
C ALA A 522 -22.92 -9.99 11.64
N ALA A 523 -23.37 -9.22 10.63
CA ALA A 523 -24.12 -9.79 9.53
C ALA A 523 -23.23 -10.68 8.66
N GLN A 524 -23.86 -11.58 7.90
CA GLN A 524 -23.19 -12.29 6.81
C GLN A 524 -22.57 -11.28 5.84
N SER A 525 -21.32 -11.53 5.45
CA SER A 525 -20.49 -10.58 4.72
C SER A 525 -19.92 -11.21 3.46
N ILE A 526 -19.70 -10.38 2.44
CA ILE A 526 -18.95 -10.76 1.23
C ILE A 526 -17.45 -10.92 1.50
N VAL A 527 -16.96 -10.39 2.63
CA VAL A 527 -15.57 -10.51 3.04
C VAL A 527 -15.41 -11.82 3.81
N GLY A 528 -14.88 -12.84 3.15
CA GLY A 528 -14.80 -14.21 3.68
C GLY A 528 -13.60 -14.51 4.59
N VAL A 529 -12.67 -13.57 4.73
CA VAL A 529 -11.50 -13.68 5.62
C VAL A 529 -11.29 -12.39 6.42
N ASP A 530 -10.66 -12.50 7.58
CA ASP A 530 -10.30 -11.34 8.41
C ASP A 530 -8.96 -10.69 8.00
N ALA A 531 -8.47 -9.74 8.81
CA ALA A 531 -7.25 -8.99 8.50
C ALA A 531 -5.98 -9.84 8.44
N VAL A 532 -5.97 -11.02 9.08
CA VAL A 532 -4.84 -11.95 9.12
C VAL A 532 -5.10 -13.23 8.31
N GLY A 533 -6.20 -13.26 7.58
CA GLY A 533 -6.58 -14.34 6.66
C GLY A 533 -7.29 -15.52 7.32
N ALA A 534 -7.77 -15.38 8.56
CA ALA A 534 -8.65 -16.36 9.18
C ALA A 534 -10.03 -16.36 8.50
N LEU A 535 -10.62 -17.55 8.32
CA LEU A 535 -11.93 -17.68 7.68
C LEU A 535 -13.05 -17.10 8.53
N ARG A 536 -14.03 -16.47 7.87
CA ARG A 536 -15.28 -16.01 8.48
C ARG A 536 -16.45 -16.93 8.09
N PRO A 537 -17.35 -17.30 9.03
CA PRO A 537 -17.24 -17.13 10.48
C PRO A 537 -16.28 -18.16 11.11
N ALA A 538 -15.60 -17.79 12.20
CA ALA A 538 -14.93 -18.77 13.06
C ALA A 538 -15.90 -19.44 14.05
N GLY A 539 -16.93 -18.70 14.47
CA GLY A 539 -17.98 -19.14 15.39
C GLY A 539 -19.33 -19.36 14.71
N SER A 540 -20.40 -18.95 15.38
CA SER A 540 -21.78 -19.08 14.88
C SER A 540 -22.17 -18.02 13.85
N ALA A 541 -21.47 -16.88 13.84
CA ALA A 541 -21.58 -15.82 12.85
C ALA A 541 -20.22 -15.09 12.75
N PRO A 542 -20.00 -14.21 11.75
CA PRO A 542 -18.74 -13.48 11.73
C PRO A 542 -18.63 -12.52 12.92
N ASP A 543 -17.40 -12.22 13.30
CA ASP A 543 -17.11 -11.22 14.32
C ASP A 543 -17.16 -9.81 13.72
N VAL A 544 -17.66 -8.85 14.49
CA VAL A 544 -17.62 -7.42 14.13
C VAL A 544 -16.18 -6.93 14.22
N GLY A 545 -15.76 -6.08 13.28
CA GLY A 545 -14.40 -5.55 13.21
C GLY A 545 -13.46 -6.40 12.37
N ALA A 546 -12.17 -6.11 12.49
CA ALA A 546 -11.14 -6.52 11.52
C ALA A 546 -10.58 -7.92 11.75
N LEU A 547 -10.79 -8.48 12.94
CA LEU A 547 -10.19 -9.75 13.36
C LEU A 547 -11.30 -10.68 13.83
N GLU A 548 -11.26 -11.93 13.38
CA GLU A 548 -12.03 -13.01 13.99
C GLU A 548 -11.32 -13.47 15.26
N ARG A 549 -12.11 -13.78 16.28
CA ARG A 549 -11.63 -14.48 17.46
C ARG A 549 -11.51 -15.96 17.11
N ALA A 550 -10.32 -16.53 17.33
CA ALA A 550 -10.17 -17.98 17.31
C ALA A 550 -11.11 -18.63 18.35
N PRO A 551 -11.74 -19.80 18.05
CA PRO A 551 -12.71 -20.46 18.93
C PRO A 551 -12.24 -20.59 20.39
#